data_AF-A0A2A2M4T8-F1
#
_entry.id   AF-A0A2A2M4T8-F1
#
_cell.length_a   1.000
_cell.length_b   1.000
_cell.length_c   1.000
_cell.angle_alpha   90.00
_cell.angle_beta   90.00
_cell.angle_gamma   90.00
#
_symmetry.space_group_name_H-M   'P 1'
#
loop_
_entity.id
_entity.type
_entity.pdbx_description
1 polymer ?
#
loop_
_entity_poly.entity_id
_entity_poly.type
_entity_poly.pdbx_seq_one_letter_code
_entity_poly.pdbx_strand_id
1 'polypeptide(L)'
;MDSKRSAATRVTVVTEGIFVARIQADPELTGVSAVLFDEVHERSLDGDFGLALALEAQGALRPDLRLVAMSATLDGARFSRLLGATEQGAPVIESEGRSYPLALRYLGRSGDGRIEDAMASAIRQALREAEGGVLAGWRGCRRRSACITCMAAWSRRRSARRSAPSPMARASWCWRRGSPRPA
;
A
#
# COMPACT_ATOMS: atom_id res chain seq x y z
N MET A 1 17.16 19.88 -8.28
CA MET A 1 16.26 19.11 -7.40
C MET A 1 15.30 20.09 -6.76
N ASP A 2 14.00 19.85 -6.87
CA ASP A 2 12.98 20.65 -6.19
C ASP A 2 13.07 20.35 -4.67
N SER A 3 13.18 21.38 -3.84
CA SER A 3 13.37 21.26 -2.40
C SER A 3 12.42 22.22 -1.70
N LYS A 4 11.54 21.68 -0.86
CA LYS A 4 10.59 22.45 -0.05
C LYS A 4 11.02 22.44 1.41
N ARG A 5 12.00 23.27 1.75
CA ARG A 5 12.51 23.43 3.12
C ARG A 5 12.60 24.93 3.46
N SER A 6 12.37 25.25 4.73
CA SER A 6 12.52 26.59 5.30
C SER A 6 13.27 26.49 6.62
N ALA A 7 13.63 27.64 7.22
CA ALA A 7 14.24 27.68 8.55
C ALA A 7 13.36 27.07 9.65
N ALA A 8 12.04 27.00 9.44
CA ALA A 8 11.10 26.39 10.38
C ALA A 8 10.97 24.85 10.20
N THR A 9 11.54 24.27 9.15
CA THR A 9 11.37 22.85 8.85
C THR A 9 12.16 21.98 9.83
N ARG A 10 11.45 21.21 10.66
CA ARG A 10 12.04 20.29 11.65
C ARG A 10 12.11 18.83 11.18
N VAL A 11 11.19 18.44 10.30
CA VAL A 11 11.14 17.10 9.70
C VAL A 11 11.29 17.26 8.21
N THR A 12 12.17 16.45 7.61
CA THR A 12 12.37 16.44 6.15
C THR A 12 12.24 15.02 5.66
N VAL A 13 11.30 14.82 4.74
CA VAL A 13 11.15 13.56 4.02
C VAL A 13 12.05 13.62 2.79
N VAL A 14 12.88 12.61 2.61
CA VAL A 14 13.77 12.46 1.46
C VAL A 14 13.63 11.05 0.92
N THR A 15 13.92 10.87 -0.36
CA THR A 15 14.07 9.53 -0.92
C THR A 15 15.40 8.93 -0.47
N GLU A 16 15.49 7.61 -0.50
CA GLU A 16 16.67 6.85 -0.07
C GLU A 16 17.94 7.31 -0.80
N GLY A 17 17.88 7.47 -2.13
CA GLY A 17 19.01 7.96 -2.92
C GLY A 17 19.47 9.38 -2.54
N ILE A 18 18.54 10.27 -2.16
CA ILE A 18 18.90 11.62 -1.66
C ILE A 18 19.58 11.51 -0.29
N PHE A 19 19.11 10.61 0.57
CA PHE A 19 19.73 10.37 1.86
C PHE A 19 21.15 9.80 1.72
N VAL A 20 21.36 8.81 0.86
CA VAL A 20 22.69 8.23 0.57
C VAL A 20 23.65 9.30 0.10
N ALA A 21 23.26 10.13 -0.88
CA ALA A 21 24.10 11.23 -1.35
C ALA A 21 24.43 12.23 -0.23
N ARG A 22 23.49 12.48 0.68
CA ARG A 22 23.67 13.42 1.80
C ARG A 22 24.63 12.89 2.86
N ILE A 23 24.47 11.65 3.31
CA ILE A 23 25.32 11.07 4.36
C ILE A 23 26.75 10.83 3.85
N GLN A 24 26.94 10.57 2.56
CA GLN A 24 28.28 10.50 1.96
C GLN A 24 28.97 11.88 1.92
N ALA A 25 28.21 12.95 1.68
CA ALA A 25 28.75 14.30 1.64
C ALA A 25 29.00 14.90 3.04
N ASP A 26 28.15 14.56 4.01
CA ASP A 26 28.24 14.98 5.41
C ASP A 26 27.97 13.78 6.34
N PRO A 27 29.01 12.97 6.66
CA PRO A 27 28.88 11.82 7.55
C PRO A 27 28.52 12.20 8.99
N GLU A 28 28.82 13.44 9.41
CA GLU A 28 28.44 13.93 10.72
C GLU A 28 26.94 14.25 10.80
N LEU A 29 26.24 14.36 9.67
CA LEU A 29 24.81 14.73 9.60
C LEU A 29 24.50 15.92 10.51
N THR A 30 25.24 17.02 10.33
CA THR A 30 25.19 18.17 11.25
C THR A 30 23.77 18.74 11.36
N GLY A 31 23.33 18.97 12.59
CA GLY A 31 21.98 19.47 12.87
C GLY A 31 20.85 18.43 12.74
N VAL A 32 21.18 17.17 12.45
CA VAL A 32 20.22 16.04 12.48
C VAL A 32 20.35 15.30 13.80
N SER A 33 19.23 15.11 14.49
CA SER A 33 19.17 14.35 15.75
C SER A 33 18.70 12.91 15.57
N ALA A 34 17.96 12.63 14.48
CA ALA A 34 17.45 11.30 14.21
C ALA A 34 17.24 11.04 12.72
N VAL A 35 17.38 9.79 12.31
CA VAL A 35 17.03 9.29 10.97
C VAL A 35 16.01 8.18 11.11
N LEU A 36 14.91 8.31 10.37
CA LEU A 36 13.84 7.31 10.31
C LEU A 36 13.90 6.66 8.92
N PHE A 37 14.12 5.35 8.89
CA PHE A 37 14.02 4.54 7.69
C PHE A 37 12.62 3.94 7.64
N ASP A 38 11.84 4.34 6.66
CA ASP A 38 10.46 3.87 6.46
C ASP A 38 10.43 2.67 5.51
N GLU A 39 9.38 1.86 5.59
CA GLU A 39 9.14 0.73 4.68
C GLU A 39 10.34 -0.25 4.55
N VAL A 40 11.11 -0.47 5.63
CA VAL A 40 12.38 -1.24 5.56
C VAL A 40 12.23 -2.69 5.10
N HIS A 41 10.99 -3.18 5.05
CA HIS A 41 10.67 -4.50 4.53
C HIS A 41 10.69 -4.60 3.00
N GLU A 42 10.73 -3.48 2.27
CA GLU A 42 10.93 -3.48 0.82
C GLU A 42 12.35 -3.91 0.43
N ARG A 43 13.31 -3.80 1.37
CA ARG A 43 14.71 -4.19 1.18
C ARG A 43 15.32 -3.61 -0.09
N SER A 44 15.10 -2.31 -0.29
CA SER A 44 15.76 -1.54 -1.33
C SER A 44 17.28 -1.51 -1.08
N LEU A 45 18.07 -1.52 -2.17
CA LEU A 45 19.52 -1.43 -2.05
C LEU A 45 19.95 -0.10 -1.42
N ASP A 46 19.32 1.01 -1.83
CA ASP A 46 19.63 2.34 -1.33
C ASP A 46 19.23 2.50 0.15
N GLY A 47 18.11 1.89 0.58
CA GLY A 47 17.69 1.87 1.97
C GLY A 47 18.65 1.07 2.86
N ASP A 48 19.00 -0.16 2.45
CA ASP A 48 19.95 -1.01 3.19
C ASP A 48 21.34 -0.34 3.26
N PHE A 49 21.80 0.26 2.16
CA PHE A 49 23.10 0.95 2.12
C PHE A 49 23.09 2.23 2.96
N GLY A 50 22.04 3.03 2.89
CA GLY A 50 21.88 4.21 3.73
C GLY A 50 21.86 3.85 5.22
N LEU A 51 21.19 2.75 5.59
CA LEU A 51 21.16 2.27 6.97
C LEU A 51 22.56 1.85 7.46
N ALA A 52 23.33 1.15 6.63
CA ALA A 52 24.70 0.77 6.96
C ALA A 52 25.59 1.99 7.23
N LEU A 53 25.52 3.02 6.36
CA LEU A 53 26.27 4.27 6.55
C LEU A 53 25.83 5.02 7.82
N ALA A 54 24.53 5.00 8.13
CA ALA A 54 24.01 5.64 9.33
C ALA A 54 24.47 4.93 10.63
N LEU A 55 24.53 3.60 10.62
CA LEU A 55 25.07 2.80 11.74
C LEU A 55 26.56 3.06 11.94
N GLU A 56 27.34 3.12 10.86
CA GLU A 56 28.77 3.46 10.92
C GLU A 56 28.97 4.88 11.48
N ALA A 57 28.22 5.87 10.97
CA ALA A 57 28.25 7.24 11.48
C ALA A 57 27.88 7.30 12.97
N GLN A 58 26.87 6.55 13.41
CA GLN A 58 26.48 6.47 14.81
C GLN A 58 27.60 5.89 15.69
N GLY A 59 28.28 4.84 15.23
CA GLY A 59 29.36 4.19 15.98
C GLY A 59 30.68 4.98 16.01
N ALA A 60 31.00 5.73 14.95
CA ALA A 60 32.30 6.39 14.80
C ALA A 60 32.29 7.90 15.09
N LEU A 61 31.20 8.60 14.75
CA LEU A 61 31.16 10.07 14.73
C LEU A 61 30.05 10.67 15.61
N ARG A 62 28.88 10.02 15.64
CA ARG A 62 27.65 10.57 16.22
C ARG A 62 26.96 9.56 17.15
N PRO A 63 27.54 9.24 18.32
CA PRO A 63 26.91 8.34 19.29
C PRO A 63 25.56 8.88 19.81
N ASP A 64 25.28 10.17 19.62
CA ASP A 64 24.01 10.82 19.95
C ASP A 64 22.92 10.68 18.86
N LEU A 65 23.28 10.26 17.65
CA LEU A 65 22.33 10.09 16.55
C LEU A 65 21.37 8.95 16.83
N ARG A 66 20.06 9.20 16.70
CA ARG A 66 19.04 8.16 16.88
C ARG A 66 18.61 7.57 15.54
N LEU A 67 18.60 6.24 15.45
CA LEU A 67 18.15 5.53 14.26
C LEU A 67 16.87 4.76 14.57
N VAL A 68 15.90 4.85 13.66
CA VAL A 68 14.62 4.13 13.77
C VAL A 68 14.35 3.45 12.44
N ALA A 69 14.10 2.14 12.46
CA ALA A 69 13.62 1.38 11.32
C ALA A 69 12.13 1.09 11.51
N MET A 70 11.31 1.49 10.53
CA MET A 70 9.86 1.32 10.53
C MET A 70 9.46 0.30 9.46
N SER A 71 8.63 -0.67 9.85
CA SER A 71 8.15 -1.73 8.98
C SER A 71 6.66 -1.96 9.20
N ALA A 72 5.92 -2.21 8.12
CA ALA A 72 4.53 -2.67 8.18
C ALA A 72 4.41 -4.20 8.37
N THR A 73 5.53 -4.93 8.42
CA THR A 73 5.57 -6.40 8.51
C THR A 73 6.35 -6.90 9.72
N LEU A 74 6.09 -8.15 10.13
CA LEU A 74 6.60 -8.80 11.35
C LEU A 74 8.13 -9.00 11.45
N ASP A 75 8.95 -8.55 10.48
CA ASP A 75 10.41 -8.76 10.49
C ASP A 75 11.17 -7.81 11.47
N GLY A 76 10.52 -7.40 12.56
CA GLY A 76 11.12 -6.51 13.57
C GLY A 76 12.33 -7.13 14.27
N ALA A 77 12.38 -8.46 14.42
CA ALA A 77 13.46 -9.17 15.10
C ALA A 77 14.82 -9.08 14.35
N ARG A 78 14.80 -9.00 13.02
CA ARG A 78 16.03 -8.86 12.23
C ARG A 78 16.62 -7.47 12.35
N PHE A 79 15.78 -6.44 12.25
CA PHE A 79 16.22 -5.05 12.41
C PHE A 79 16.61 -4.72 13.85
N SER A 80 15.93 -5.29 14.84
CA SER A 80 16.33 -5.18 16.25
C SER A 80 17.78 -5.63 16.46
N ARG A 81 18.16 -6.80 15.94
CA ARG A 81 19.54 -7.30 16.04
C ARG A 81 20.54 -6.46 15.25
N LEU A 82 20.14 -5.94 14.09
CA LEU A 82 21.02 -5.09 13.26
C LEU A 82 21.29 -3.72 13.90
N LEU A 83 20.27 -3.11 14.50
CA LEU A 83 20.36 -1.80 15.13
C LEU A 83 20.95 -1.85 16.55
N GLY A 84 20.91 -3.02 17.19
CA GLY A 84 21.40 -3.19 18.56
C GLY A 84 22.92 -3.30 18.62
N ALA A 85 23.55 -2.46 19.43
CA ALA A 85 24.96 -2.58 19.78
C ALA A 85 25.24 -3.63 20.88
N THR A 86 24.20 -4.33 21.35
CA THR A 86 24.27 -5.30 22.46
C THR A 86 23.53 -6.59 22.09
N GLU A 87 23.84 -7.68 22.78
CA GLU A 87 23.20 -9.00 22.62
C GLU A 87 21.67 -8.95 22.73
N GLN A 88 21.13 -7.95 23.43
CA GLN A 88 19.69 -7.75 23.63
C GLN A 88 18.98 -7.14 22.40
N GLY A 89 19.70 -6.60 21.42
CA GLY A 89 19.11 -5.90 20.27
C GLY A 89 18.55 -4.51 20.60
N ALA A 90 18.07 -3.80 19.59
CA ALA A 90 17.34 -2.54 19.76
C ALA A 90 15.88 -2.78 20.19
N PRO A 91 15.28 -1.90 21.02
CA PRO A 91 13.89 -2.02 21.43
C PRO A 91 12.94 -2.07 20.23
N VAL A 92 12.00 -3.03 20.25
CA VAL A 92 10.94 -3.15 19.24
C VAL A 92 9.66 -2.56 19.82
N ILE A 93 9.05 -1.64 19.07
CA ILE A 93 7.77 -1.03 19.41
C ILE A 93 6.75 -1.50 18.39
N GLU A 94 5.72 -2.20 18.87
CA GLU A 94 4.62 -2.68 18.03
C GLU A 94 3.41 -1.74 18.15
N SER A 95 2.79 -1.45 17.01
CA SER A 95 1.55 -0.67 16.93
C SER A 95 0.46 -1.55 16.35
N GLU A 96 -0.52 -1.92 17.18
CA GLU A 96 -1.62 -2.77 16.76
C GLU A 96 -2.58 -2.00 15.85
N GLY A 97 -2.67 -2.43 14.58
CA GLY A 97 -3.69 -1.97 13.65
C GLY A 97 -5.04 -2.65 13.90
N ARG A 98 -6.10 -2.09 13.31
CA ARG A 98 -7.40 -2.76 13.22
C ARG A 98 -7.47 -3.58 11.95
N SER A 99 -7.62 -4.89 12.08
CA SER A 99 -7.88 -5.79 10.96
C SER A 99 -9.32 -6.28 10.99
N TYR A 100 -9.95 -6.32 9.82
CA TYR A 100 -11.29 -6.89 9.65
C TYR A 100 -11.18 -8.24 8.93
N PRO A 101 -12.04 -9.23 9.25
CA PRO A 101 -11.99 -10.52 8.58
C PRO A 101 -12.24 -10.36 7.08
N LEU A 102 -11.40 -10.98 6.25
CA LEU A 102 -11.49 -10.95 4.80
C LEU A 102 -12.04 -12.28 4.28
N ALA A 103 -13.09 -12.23 3.46
CA ALA A 103 -13.55 -13.38 2.70
C ALA A 103 -12.73 -13.54 1.42
N LEU A 104 -11.96 -14.62 1.31
CA LEU A 104 -11.14 -14.91 0.14
C LEU A 104 -11.94 -15.65 -0.92
N ARG A 105 -11.94 -15.15 -2.16
CA ARG A 105 -12.60 -15.78 -3.31
C ARG A 105 -11.62 -15.88 -4.47
N TYR A 106 -11.51 -17.09 -5.04
CA TYR A 106 -10.70 -17.34 -6.22
C TYR A 106 -11.62 -17.57 -7.43
N LEU A 107 -11.51 -16.72 -8.46
CA LEU A 107 -12.37 -16.77 -9.64
C LEU A 107 -11.79 -17.58 -10.80
N GLY A 108 -10.51 -17.98 -10.71
CA GLY A 108 -9.79 -18.59 -11.83
C GLY A 108 -9.64 -17.66 -13.05
N ARG A 109 -8.85 -18.10 -14.03
CA ARG A 109 -8.73 -17.43 -15.34
C ARG A 109 -8.39 -18.47 -16.40
N SER A 110 -9.01 -18.38 -17.58
CA SER A 110 -8.61 -19.17 -18.73
C SER A 110 -7.28 -18.64 -19.31
N GLY A 111 -6.36 -19.52 -19.67
CA GLY A 111 -5.00 -19.15 -20.10
C GLY A 111 -4.95 -18.37 -21.42
N ASP A 112 -5.96 -18.59 -22.26
CA ASP A 112 -6.18 -18.02 -23.60
C ASP A 112 -6.73 -16.58 -23.59
N GLY A 113 -7.35 -16.15 -22.49
CA GLY A 113 -7.98 -14.85 -22.36
C GLY A 113 -7.00 -13.73 -21.98
N ARG A 114 -7.31 -12.50 -22.41
CA ARG A 114 -6.59 -11.30 -21.95
C ARG A 114 -6.80 -11.09 -20.45
N ILE A 115 -5.71 -10.85 -19.72
CA ILE A 115 -5.79 -10.57 -18.27
C ILE A 115 -6.63 -9.33 -17.97
N GLU A 116 -6.64 -8.37 -18.90
CA GLU A 116 -7.41 -7.13 -18.76
C GLU A 116 -8.91 -7.37 -18.73
N ASP A 117 -9.39 -8.32 -19.55
CA ASP A 117 -10.80 -8.67 -19.64
C ASP A 117 -11.25 -9.50 -18.44
N ALA A 118 -10.42 -10.45 -18.01
CA ALA A 118 -10.66 -11.24 -16.80
C ALA A 118 -10.74 -10.34 -15.56
N MET A 119 -9.80 -9.40 -15.41
CA MET A 119 -9.80 -8.44 -14.30
C MET A 119 -11.01 -7.49 -14.37
N ALA A 120 -11.35 -6.96 -15.55
CA ALA A 120 -12.54 -6.13 -15.71
C ALA A 120 -13.83 -6.90 -15.37
N SER A 121 -13.89 -8.20 -15.69
CA SER A 121 -15.00 -9.06 -15.29
C SER A 121 -15.08 -9.21 -13.76
N ALA A 122 -13.96 -9.52 -13.11
CA ALA A 122 -13.86 -9.65 -11.66
C ALA A 122 -14.26 -8.36 -10.93
N ILE A 123 -13.75 -7.20 -11.38
CA ILE A 123 -14.11 -5.90 -10.80
C ILE A 123 -15.61 -5.62 -10.97
N ARG A 124 -16.19 -5.89 -12.14
CA ARG A 124 -17.64 -5.72 -12.38
C ARG A 124 -18.49 -6.65 -11.54
N GLN A 125 -17.99 -7.84 -11.21
CA GLN A 125 -18.66 -8.76 -10.30
C GLN A 125 -18.59 -8.23 -8.86
N ALA A 126 -17.40 -7.82 -8.40
CA ALA A 126 -17.21 -7.23 -7.07
C ALA A 126 -18.10 -6.00 -6.85
N LEU A 127 -18.18 -5.08 -7.82
CA LEU A 127 -19.04 -3.89 -7.75
C LEU A 127 -20.54 -4.18 -7.76
N ARG A 128 -20.96 -5.40 -8.12
CA ARG A 128 -22.35 -5.84 -8.06
C ARG A 128 -22.69 -6.54 -6.74
N GLU A 129 -21.73 -7.25 -6.18
CA GLU A 129 -21.92 -8.09 -5.00
C GLU A 129 -21.55 -7.41 -3.68
N ALA A 130 -20.60 -6.47 -3.70
CA ALA A 130 -20.08 -5.80 -2.52
C ALA A 130 -20.57 -4.36 -2.41
N GLU A 131 -20.77 -3.92 -1.18
CA GLU A 131 -20.99 -2.51 -0.85
C GLU A 131 -19.63 -1.81 -0.65
N GLY A 132 -19.52 -0.54 -1.07
CA GLY A 132 -18.30 0.25 -0.94
C GLY A 132 -17.41 0.30 -2.20
N GLY A 133 -16.13 0.63 -1.99
CA GLY A 133 -15.14 0.80 -3.06
C GLY A 133 -14.40 -0.48 -3.41
N VAL A 134 -13.76 -0.50 -4.60
CA VAL A 134 -12.91 -1.61 -5.05
C VAL A 134 -11.49 -1.10 -5.29
N LEU A 135 -10.51 -1.74 -4.64
CA LEU A 135 -9.09 -1.56 -4.90
C LEU A 135 -8.60 -2.72 -5.81
N ALA A 136 -8.02 -2.39 -6.96
CA ALA A 136 -7.53 -3.38 -7.93
C ALA A 136 -6.02 -3.24 -8.16
N GLY A 137 -5.25 -4.29 -7.83
CA GLY A 137 -3.80 -4.35 -8.00
C GLY A 137 -3.39 -4.82 -9.41
N TRP A 138 -2.30 -4.24 -9.94
CA TRP A 138 -1.75 -4.56 -11.26
C TRP A 138 -0.24 -4.65 -11.23
N ARG A 139 0.31 -5.54 -12.07
CA ARG A 139 1.74 -5.51 -12.44
C ARG A 139 1.90 -4.68 -13.73
N GLY A 140 2.56 -3.53 -13.62
CA GLY A 140 2.91 -2.65 -14.75
C GLY A 140 1.81 -1.69 -15.23
N CYS A 141 2.22 -0.54 -15.79
CA CYS A 141 1.34 0.57 -16.15
C CYS A 141 0.46 0.29 -17.39
N ARG A 142 1.00 -0.34 -18.44
CA ARG A 142 0.30 -0.57 -19.71
C ARG A 142 -1.01 -1.36 -19.55
N ARG A 143 -1.01 -2.38 -18.70
CA ARG A 143 -2.18 -3.23 -18.44
C ARG A 143 -3.28 -2.50 -17.67
N ARG A 144 -2.87 -1.60 -16.76
CA ARG A 144 -3.78 -0.75 -15.98
C ARG A 144 -4.62 0.14 -16.91
N SER A 145 -3.99 0.81 -17.87
CA SER A 145 -4.69 1.69 -18.82
C SER A 145 -5.72 0.96 -19.68
N ALA A 146 -5.39 -0.24 -20.15
CA ALA A 146 -6.32 -1.05 -20.94
C ALA A 146 -7.55 -1.48 -20.14
N CYS A 147 -7.41 -1.87 -18.87
CA CYS A 147 -8.55 -2.21 -18.04
C CYS A 147 -9.39 -1.00 -17.63
N ILE A 148 -8.74 0.14 -17.30
CA ILE A 148 -9.46 1.41 -17.06
C ILE A 148 -10.33 1.75 -18.28
N THR A 149 -9.82 1.55 -19.49
CA THR A 149 -10.57 1.78 -20.72
C THR A 149 -11.80 0.86 -20.83
N CYS A 150 -11.64 -0.45 -20.57
CA CYS A 150 -12.75 -1.41 -20.53
C CYS A 150 -13.82 -1.03 -19.47
N MET A 151 -13.37 -0.63 -18.28
CA MET A 151 -14.23 -0.19 -17.18
C MET A 151 -14.98 1.11 -17.49
N ALA A 152 -14.31 2.10 -18.10
CA ALA A 152 -14.94 3.36 -18.53
C ALA A 152 -16.00 3.12 -19.60
N ALA A 153 -15.74 2.24 -20.57
CA ALA A 153 -16.73 1.86 -21.59
C ALA A 153 -17.95 1.14 -21.00
N TRP A 154 -17.77 0.37 -19.92
CA TRP A 154 -18.86 -0.26 -19.19
C TRP A 154 -19.66 0.76 -18.37
N SER A 155 -18.99 1.67 -17.66
CA SER A 155 -19.64 2.71 -16.86
C SER A 155 -20.57 3.59 -17.72
N ARG A 156 -20.09 4.06 -18.88
CA ARG A 156 -20.89 4.83 -19.85
C ARG A 156 -22.14 4.08 -20.33
N ARG A 157 -22.04 2.76 -20.55
CA ARG A 157 -23.18 1.92 -20.93
C ARG A 157 -24.18 1.74 -19.79
N ARG A 158 -23.72 1.71 -18.54
CA ARG A 158 -24.58 1.60 -17.35
C ARG A 158 -25.36 2.89 -17.08
N SER A 159 -24.73 4.05 -17.22
CA SER A 159 -25.39 5.34 -17.08
C SER A 159 -26.42 5.57 -18.20
N ALA A 160 -26.08 5.27 -19.46
CA ALA A 160 -27.02 5.34 -20.58
C ALA A 160 -28.26 4.44 -20.39
N ARG A 161 -28.10 3.27 -19.76
CA ARG A 161 -29.22 2.37 -19.42
C ARG A 161 -30.07 2.85 -18.24
N ARG A 162 -29.53 3.65 -17.33
CA ARG A 162 -30.29 4.25 -16.22
C ARG A 162 -31.08 5.50 -16.63
N SER A 163 -30.67 6.16 -17.71
CA SER A 163 -31.33 7.36 -18.25
C SER A 163 -32.37 7.05 -19.35
N ALA A 164 -32.54 5.80 -19.75
CA ALA A 164 -33.59 5.41 -20.70
C ALA A 164 -34.95 5.31 -19.97
N PRO A 165 -36.05 5.86 -20.52
CA PRO A 165 -37.37 5.72 -19.92
C PRO A 165 -37.75 4.24 -19.87
N SER A 166 -38.21 3.79 -18.70
CA SER A 166 -38.60 2.41 -18.48
C SER A 166 -39.80 2.06 -19.37
N PRO A 167 -39.74 1.05 -20.26
CA PRO A 167 -40.96 0.52 -20.85
C PRO A 167 -41.80 -0.11 -19.73
N MET A 168 -43.10 0.17 -19.76
CA MET A 168 -44.10 -0.22 -18.75
C MET A 168 -43.90 -1.62 -18.18
N ALA A 169 -43.94 -1.70 -16.86
CA ALA A 169 -43.96 -2.93 -16.10
C ALA A 169 -45.12 -3.84 -16.53
N ARG A 170 -44.78 -5.04 -17.03
CA ARG A 170 -45.57 -6.26 -16.82
C ARG A 170 -44.62 -7.38 -16.45
N ALA A 171 -44.37 -7.50 -15.15
CA ALA A 171 -43.77 -8.69 -14.57
C ALA A 171 -44.78 -9.26 -13.58
N SER A 172 -45.63 -10.16 -14.08
CA SER A 172 -46.36 -11.10 -13.23
C SER A 172 -45.35 -12.16 -12.80
N TRP A 173 -44.82 -12.03 -11.58
CA TRP A 173 -44.18 -13.13 -10.87
C TRP A 173 -44.96 -13.35 -9.58
N CYS A 174 -45.84 -14.34 -9.63
CA CYS A 174 -46.51 -14.90 -8.47
C CYS A 174 -45.47 -15.71 -7.68
N TRP A 175 -45.08 -15.21 -6.52
CA TRP A 175 -44.48 -16.04 -5.47
C TRP A 175 -45.22 -15.71 -4.17
N ARG A 176 -46.14 -16.61 -3.81
CA ARG A 176 -46.93 -16.51 -2.58
C ARG A 176 -45.99 -16.83 -1.40
N ARG A 177 -45.93 -15.90 -0.45
CA ARG A 177 -45.12 -15.98 0.78
C ARG A 177 -45.51 -17.21 1.61
N GLY A 178 -44.53 -18.02 2.01
CA GLY A 178 -44.61 -18.71 3.28
C GLY A 178 -44.52 -17.67 4.39
N SER A 179 -45.63 -17.43 5.09
CA SER A 179 -45.65 -16.62 6.30
C SER A 179 -44.88 -17.31 7.43
N PRO A 180 -44.11 -16.57 8.23
CA PRO A 180 -43.63 -17.05 9.52
C PRO A 180 -44.63 -16.72 10.64
N ARG A 181 -44.42 -17.39 11.79
CA ARG A 181 -44.78 -17.05 13.19
C ARG A 181 -45.81 -18.01 13.86
N PRO A 182 -45.98 -17.98 15.20
CA PRO A 182 -45.04 -18.49 16.23
C PRO A 182 -45.76 -19.26 17.38
N ALA A 183 -45.01 -20.05 18.14
CA ALA A 183 -45.04 -20.28 19.61
C ALA A 183 -44.25 -21.56 19.90
#